data_AF-A0A923VCT9-F1
#
_entry.id   AF-A0A923VCT9-F1
#
_cell.length_a   1.000
_cell.length_b   1.000
_cell.length_c   1.000
_cell.angle_alpha   90.00
_cell.angle_beta   90.00
_cell.angle_gamma   90.00
#
_symmetry.space_group_name_H-M   'P 1'
#
loop_
_entity.id
_entity.type
_entity.pdbx_description
1 polymer ?
#
loop_
_entity_poly.entity_id
_entity_poly.type
_entity_poly.pdbx_seq_one_letter_code
_entity_poly.pdbx_strand_id
1 'polypeptide(L)'
;MIFLQVSATTTGFNYIMLFGILAMLSLTLGIVFFVIFHQRKVIRFNDQLKKLEDEKQQILLNASIKFQEEERNRIAADLHDDVGPLLATARLYLNENLIRQEPAAQLQSIFSAKQIIDDA
;
A
#
# COMPACT_ATOMS: atom_id res chain seq x y z
N MET A 1 38.72 51.45 -61.63
CA MET A 1 37.61 50.51 -61.89
C MET A 1 37.63 49.24 -61.03
N ILE A 2 38.75 48.83 -60.42
CA ILE A 2 38.86 47.56 -59.66
C ILE A 2 38.24 47.62 -58.24
N PHE A 3 38.20 48.81 -57.61
CA PHE A 3 37.67 48.97 -56.25
C PHE A 3 36.15 48.86 -56.10
N LEU A 4 35.37 48.97 -57.20
CA LEU A 4 33.90 48.86 -57.14
C LEU A 4 33.38 47.41 -57.20
N GLN A 5 34.22 46.44 -57.55
CA GLN A 5 33.82 45.02 -57.66
C GLN A 5 33.92 44.25 -56.34
N VAL A 6 34.76 44.70 -55.39
CA VAL A 6 35.00 44.04 -54.09
C VAL A 6 33.82 44.22 -53.11
N SER A 7 33.04 45.30 -53.23
CA SER A 7 31.88 45.55 -52.36
C SER A 7 30.68 44.66 -52.70
N ALA A 8 30.49 44.32 -53.98
CA ALA A 8 29.37 43.48 -54.42
C ALA A 8 29.54 42.02 -53.99
N THR A 9 30.76 41.49 -54.02
CA THR A 9 31.04 40.12 -53.60
C THR A 9 30.95 39.95 -52.08
N THR A 10 31.49 40.90 -51.30
CA THR A 10 31.40 40.87 -49.82
C THR A 10 29.97 40.92 -49.30
N THR A 11 29.08 41.66 -49.97
CA THR A 11 27.65 41.71 -49.61
C THR A 11 26.97 40.34 -49.74
N GLY A 12 27.28 39.57 -50.79
CA GLY A 12 26.73 38.21 -50.98
C GLY A 12 27.19 37.22 -49.90
N PHE A 13 28.47 37.27 -49.50
CA PHE A 13 28.99 36.44 -48.42
C PHE A 13 28.31 36.71 -47.07
N ASN A 14 28.00 37.99 -46.76
CA ASN A 14 27.31 38.36 -45.53
C ASN A 14 25.91 37.73 -45.43
N TYR A 15 25.14 37.70 -46.53
CA TYR A 15 23.81 37.10 -46.52
C TYR A 15 23.84 35.57 -46.32
N ILE A 16 24.81 34.88 -46.92
CA ILE A 16 24.98 33.43 -46.77
C ILE A 16 25.32 33.07 -45.31
N MET A 17 26.22 33.85 -44.67
CA MET A 17 26.59 33.64 -43.28
C MET A 17 25.41 33.88 -42.33
N LEU A 18 24.62 34.92 -42.57
CA LEU A 18 23.44 35.26 -41.76
C LEU A 18 22.35 34.18 -41.88
N PHE A 19 22.10 33.66 -43.08
CA PHE A 19 21.18 32.54 -43.30
C PHE A 19 21.63 31.27 -42.58
N GLY A 20 22.93 30.95 -42.58
CA GLY A 20 23.47 29.78 -41.88
C GLY A 20 23.26 29.86 -40.36
N ILE A 21 23.48 31.03 -39.77
CA ILE A 21 23.25 31.27 -38.33
C ILE A 21 21.76 31.17 -38.01
N LEU A 22 20.89 31.79 -38.82
CA LEU A 22 19.43 31.68 -38.65
C LEU A 22 18.94 30.24 -38.75
N ALA A 23 19.45 29.47 -39.71
CA ALA A 23 19.09 28.06 -39.88
C ALA A 23 19.51 27.21 -38.67
N MET A 24 20.74 27.40 -38.17
CA MET A 24 21.22 26.72 -36.97
C MET A 24 20.39 27.09 -35.74
N LEU A 25 20.12 28.37 -35.51
CA LEU A 25 19.28 28.83 -34.40
C LEU A 25 17.86 28.27 -34.51
N SER A 26 17.27 28.26 -35.71
CA SER A 26 15.94 27.71 -35.94
C SER A 26 15.89 26.20 -35.63
N LEU A 27 16.93 25.44 -35.99
CA LEU A 27 17.02 24.02 -35.64
C LEU A 27 17.13 23.82 -34.14
N THR A 28 18.00 24.57 -33.47
CA THR A 28 18.15 24.48 -32.01
C THR A 28 16.83 24.81 -31.30
N LEU A 29 16.17 25.90 -31.69
CA LEU A 29 14.87 26.29 -31.14
C LEU A 29 13.79 25.24 -31.43
N GLY A 30 13.78 24.66 -32.63
CA GLY A 30 12.87 23.59 -33.01
C GLY A 30 13.02 22.35 -32.12
N ILE A 31 14.26 21.92 -31.86
CA ILE A 31 14.55 20.79 -30.97
C ILE A 31 14.11 21.11 -29.54
N VAL A 32 14.47 22.28 -29.01
CA VAL A 32 14.08 22.68 -27.64
C VAL A 32 12.56 22.73 -27.51
N PHE A 33 11.85 23.32 -28.47
CA PHE A 33 10.39 23.38 -28.47
C PHE A 33 9.76 21.98 -28.51
N PHE A 34 10.27 21.10 -29.38
CA PHE A 34 9.81 19.71 -29.49
C PHE A 34 10.01 18.94 -28.17
N VAL A 35 11.17 19.09 -27.54
CA VAL A 35 11.48 18.46 -26.26
C VAL A 35 10.54 18.96 -25.16
N ILE A 36 10.30 20.27 -25.05
CA ILE A 36 9.37 20.85 -24.07
C ILE A 36 7.95 20.32 -24.30
N PHE A 37 7.49 20.28 -25.54
CA PHE A 37 6.17 19.75 -25.87
C PHE A 37 6.03 18.27 -25.48
N HIS A 38 7.05 17.45 -25.81
CA HIS A 38 7.07 16.04 -25.46
C HIS A 38 7.09 15.83 -23.94
N GLN A 39 7.95 16.54 -23.22
CA GLN A 39 8.02 16.45 -21.75
C GLN A 39 6.69 16.82 -21.10
N ARG A 40 6.04 17.90 -21.54
CA ARG A 40 4.72 18.29 -21.01
C ARG A 40 3.67 17.20 -21.22
N LYS A 41 3.67 16.53 -22.38
CA LYS A 41 2.75 15.42 -22.65
C LYS A 41 3.03 14.23 -21.72
N VAL A 42 4.30 13.87 -21.53
CA VAL A 42 4.71 12.75 -20.67
C VAL A 42 4.39 13.02 -19.20
N ILE A 43 4.64 14.24 -18.70
CA ILE A 43 4.34 14.62 -17.31
C ILE A 43 2.84 14.48 -17.04
N ARG A 44 1.99 15.03 -17.92
CA ARG A 44 0.53 14.91 -17.75
C ARG A 44 0.05 13.47 -17.72
N PHE A 45 0.64 12.61 -18.55
CA PHE A 45 0.30 11.19 -18.56
C PHE A 45 0.72 10.48 -17.27
N ASN A 46 1.95 10.74 -16.79
CA ASN A 46 2.43 10.18 -15.52
C ASN A 46 1.60 10.65 -14.32
N ASP A 47 1.21 11.93 -14.29
CA ASP A 47 0.36 12.47 -13.23
C ASP A 47 -1.01 11.79 -13.20
N GLN A 48 -1.60 11.51 -14.36
CA GLN A 48 -2.86 10.76 -14.45
C GLN A 48 -2.70 9.32 -13.96
N LEU A 49 -1.61 8.66 -14.35
CA LEU A 49 -1.33 7.29 -13.95
C LEU A 49 -1.13 7.19 -12.44
N LYS A 50 -0.35 8.11 -11.87
CA LYS A 50 -0.11 8.19 -10.43
C LYS A 50 -1.41 8.41 -9.65
N LYS A 51 -2.28 9.31 -10.11
CA LYS A 51 -3.59 9.54 -9.47
C LYS A 51 -4.46 8.28 -9.46
N LEU A 52 -4.48 7.55 -10.58
CA LEU A 52 -5.24 6.30 -10.66
C LEU A 52 -4.67 5.24 -9.70
N GLU A 53 -3.35 5.14 -9.61
CA GLU A 53 -2.69 4.21 -8.70
C GLU A 53 -2.95 4.55 -7.23
N ASP A 54 -2.84 5.84 -6.86
CA ASP A 54 -3.16 6.35 -5.53
C ASP A 54 -4.63 6.04 -5.16
N GLU A 55 -5.57 6.27 -6.08
CA GLU A 55 -6.99 5.98 -5.87
C GLU A 55 -7.24 4.47 -5.67
N LYS A 56 -6.59 3.62 -6.48
CA LYS A 56 -6.67 2.16 -6.34
C LYS A 56 -6.13 1.70 -5.00
N GLN A 57 -4.98 2.24 -4.58
CA GLN A 57 -4.39 1.92 -3.28
C GLN A 57 -5.33 2.30 -2.15
N GLN A 58 -5.95 3.49 -2.20
CA GLN A 58 -6.92 3.91 -1.19
C GLN A 58 -8.15 2.99 -1.14
N ILE A 59 -8.69 2.57 -2.29
CA ILE A 59 -9.84 1.65 -2.33
C ILE A 59 -9.48 0.33 -1.66
N LEU A 60 -8.32 -0.25 -1.99
CA LEU A 60 -7.86 -1.50 -1.39
C LEU A 60 -7.62 -1.37 0.12
N LEU A 61 -7.02 -0.27 0.56
CA LEU A 61 -6.78 0.01 1.97
C LEU A 61 -8.10 0.12 2.75
N ASN A 62 -9.06 0.89 2.23
CA ASN A 62 -10.37 1.03 2.85
C ASN A 62 -11.15 -0.29 2.87
N ALA A 63 -11.10 -1.07 1.78
CA ALA A 63 -11.73 -2.39 1.73
C ALA A 63 -11.11 -3.33 2.77
N SER A 64 -9.79 -3.33 2.92
CA SER A 64 -9.08 -4.12 3.92
C SER A 64 -9.45 -3.71 5.36
N ILE A 65 -9.45 -2.40 5.65
CA ILE A 65 -9.86 -1.88 6.96
C ILE A 65 -11.30 -2.28 7.28
N LYS A 66 -12.22 -2.08 6.33
CA LYS A 66 -13.62 -2.45 6.51
C LYS A 66 -13.79 -3.94 6.78
N PHE A 67 -13.07 -4.78 6.04
CA PHE A 67 -13.07 -6.23 6.26
C PHE A 67 -12.52 -6.60 7.64
N GLN A 68 -11.43 -5.96 8.07
CA GLN A 68 -10.86 -6.19 9.41
C GLN A 68 -11.80 -5.74 10.53
N GLU A 69 -12.49 -4.62 10.38
CA GLU A 69 -13.47 -4.14 11.37
C GLU A 69 -14.68 -5.06 11.44
N GLU A 70 -15.18 -5.52 10.29
CA GLU A 70 -16.27 -6.48 10.21
C GLU A 70 -15.89 -7.82 10.87
N GLU A 71 -14.70 -8.32 10.59
CA GLU A 71 -14.15 -9.52 11.21
C GLU A 71 -13.97 -9.34 12.73
N ARG A 72 -13.44 -8.19 13.16
CA ARG A 72 -13.28 -7.86 14.58
C ARG A 72 -14.62 -7.83 15.30
N ASN A 73 -15.65 -7.25 14.69
CA ASN A 73 -17.00 -7.22 15.24
C ASN A 73 -17.61 -8.62 15.31
N ARG A 74 -17.39 -9.46 14.27
CA ARG A 74 -17.84 -10.85 14.29
C ARG A 74 -17.15 -11.63 15.42
N ILE A 75 -15.83 -11.54 15.55
CA ILE A 75 -15.09 -12.17 16.64
C ILE A 75 -15.58 -11.68 18.01
N ALA A 76 -15.88 -10.38 18.16
CA ALA A 76 -16.39 -9.86 19.42
C ALA A 76 -17.80 -10.39 19.75
N ALA A 77 -18.66 -10.56 18.74
CA ALA A 77 -19.98 -11.16 18.90
C ALA A 77 -19.87 -12.65 19.26
N ASP A 78 -19.10 -13.43 18.48
CA ASP A 78 -18.86 -14.85 18.74
C ASP A 78 -18.23 -15.05 20.12
N LEU A 79 -17.25 -14.23 20.50
CA LEU A 79 -16.64 -14.27 21.83
C LEU A 79 -17.68 -13.95 22.90
N HIS A 80 -18.47 -12.88 22.77
CA HIS A 80 -19.50 -12.53 23.75
C HIS A 80 -20.50 -13.67 23.98
N ASP A 81 -20.90 -14.34 22.90
CA ASP A 81 -21.86 -15.45 22.92
C ASP A 81 -21.25 -16.77 23.41
N ASP A 82 -19.95 -17.01 23.16
CA ASP A 82 -19.27 -18.26 23.52
C ASP A 82 -18.56 -18.26 24.89
N VAL A 83 -17.97 -17.15 25.37
CA VAL A 83 -17.33 -17.13 26.71
C VAL A 83 -18.34 -17.03 27.84
N GLY A 84 -19.52 -16.45 27.61
CA GLY A 84 -20.57 -16.32 28.63
C GLY A 84 -21.03 -17.67 29.20
N PRO A 85 -21.44 -18.63 28.35
CA PRO A 85 -21.85 -19.97 28.77
C PRO A 85 -20.71 -20.80 29.35
N LEU A 86 -19.49 -20.70 28.80
CA LEU A 86 -18.36 -21.50 29.26
C LEU A 86 -17.86 -21.04 30.65
N LEU A 87 -17.84 -19.73 30.92
CA LEU A 87 -17.55 -19.17 32.25
C LEU A 87 -18.66 -19.46 33.24
N ALA A 88 -19.93 -19.42 32.82
CA ALA A 88 -21.05 -19.82 33.66
C ALA A 88 -20.95 -21.30 34.06
N THR A 89 -20.60 -22.17 33.12
CA THR A 89 -20.40 -23.61 33.35
C THR A 89 -19.19 -23.86 34.26
N ALA A 90 -18.06 -23.21 34.02
CA ALA A 90 -16.88 -23.30 34.88
C ALA A 90 -17.17 -22.80 36.30
N ARG A 91 -17.91 -21.70 36.45
CA ARG A 91 -18.36 -21.18 37.75
C ARG A 91 -19.30 -22.17 38.45
N LEU A 92 -20.22 -22.80 37.72
CA LEU A 92 -21.11 -23.85 38.25
C LEU A 92 -20.32 -25.07 38.72
N TYR A 93 -19.37 -25.55 37.91
CA TYR A 93 -18.54 -26.71 38.25
C TYR A 93 -17.63 -26.45 39.46
N LEU A 94 -17.04 -25.26 39.54
CA LEU A 94 -16.23 -24.83 40.69
C LEU A 94 -17.10 -24.65 41.93
N ASN A 95 -18.29 -24.06 41.80
CA ASN A 95 -19.20 -23.84 42.93
C ASN A 95 -19.79 -25.16 43.46
N GLU A 96 -20.13 -26.12 42.59
CA GLU A 96 -20.55 -27.46 43.03
C GLU A 96 -19.42 -28.24 43.70
N ASN A 97 -18.20 -28.20 43.14
CA ASN A 97 -17.06 -28.94 43.73
C ASN A 97 -16.55 -28.33 45.04
N LEU A 98 -16.63 -27.00 45.21
CA LEU A 98 -16.19 -26.34 46.45
C LEU A 98 -17.23 -26.43 47.58
N ILE A 99 -18.51 -26.60 47.27
CA ILE A 99 -19.58 -26.61 48.28
C ILE A 99 -19.95 -28.04 48.74
N ARG A 100 -19.55 -29.09 48.02
CA ARG A 100 -20.00 -30.47 48.30
C ARG A 100 -18.89 -31.53 48.29
N GLN A 101 -17.79 -31.36 49.03
CA GLN A 101 -16.94 -32.53 49.33
C GLN A 101 -16.47 -32.55 50.78
N GLU A 102 -17.04 -33.51 51.51
CA GLU A 102 -16.48 -34.04 52.75
C GLU A 102 -15.06 -34.61 52.47
N PRO A 103 -14.06 -34.29 53.30
CA PRO A 103 -12.65 -34.69 53.10
C PRO A 103 -12.43 -36.21 52.88
N ALA A 104 -13.35 -37.04 53.35
CA ALA A 104 -13.29 -38.49 53.23
C ALA A 104 -13.46 -38.99 51.78
N ALA A 105 -14.22 -38.28 50.93
CA ALA A 105 -14.47 -38.71 49.54
C ALA A 105 -13.29 -38.39 48.61
N GLN A 106 -12.52 -37.33 48.91
CA GLN A 106 -11.32 -36.95 48.15
C GLN A 106 -10.16 -37.92 48.36
N LEU A 107 -10.00 -38.47 49.56
CA LEU A 107 -8.98 -39.48 49.84
C LEU A 107 -9.22 -40.77 49.05
N GLN A 108 -10.47 -41.16 48.86
CA GLN A 108 -10.82 -42.36 48.13
C GLN A 108 -10.64 -42.20 46.62
N SER A 109 -11.03 -41.05 46.05
CA SER A 109 -10.80 -40.77 44.62
C SER A 109 -9.32 -40.61 44.27
N ILE A 110 -8.52 -40.00 45.17
CA ILE A 110 -7.06 -39.92 45.03
C ILE A 110 -6.42 -41.31 45.09
N PHE A 111 -6.89 -42.20 45.99
CA PHE A 111 -6.36 -43.57 46.10
C PHE A 111 -6.68 -44.40 44.86
N SER A 112 -7.91 -44.34 44.35
CA SER A 112 -8.31 -45.03 43.12
C SER A 112 -7.56 -44.52 41.89
N ALA A 113 -7.35 -43.20 41.77
CA ALA A 113 -6.55 -42.63 40.69
C ALA A 113 -5.08 -43.08 40.77
N LYS A 114 -4.51 -43.17 41.97
CA LYS A 114 -3.15 -43.67 42.16
C LYS A 114 -3.02 -45.15 41.76
N GLN A 115 -4.02 -45.96 42.10
CA GLN A 115 -4.02 -47.40 41.77
C GLN A 115 -4.10 -47.66 40.26
N ILE A 116 -4.89 -46.87 39.52
CA ILE A 116 -4.99 -46.98 38.05
C ILE A 116 -3.67 -46.59 37.36
N ILE A 117 -2.88 -45.69 37.97
CA ILE A 117 -1.56 -45.30 37.46
C ILE A 117 -0.48 -46.33 37.82
N ASP A 118 -0.57 -47.03 38.96
CA ASP A 118 0.38 -48.09 39.34
C ASP A 118 0.10 -49.43 38.62
N ASP A 119 -1.13 -49.70 38.17
CA ASP A 119 -1.51 -50.91 37.42
C ASP A 119 -1.33 -50.79 35.88
N ALA A 120 -0.88 -49.64 35.37
CA ALA A 120 -0.56 -49.38 33.97
C ALA A 120 0.96 -49.36 33.71
#